data_AF-A0A0F2HWG2-F1
#
_entry.id   AF-A0A0F2HWG2-F1
#
_cell.length_a   1.000
_cell.length_b   1.000
_cell.length_c   1.000
_cell.angle_alpha   90.00
_cell.angle_beta   90.00
_cell.angle_gamma   90.00
#
_symmetry.space_group_name_H-M   'P 1'
#
loop_
_entity.id
_entity.type
_entity.pdbx_description
1 polymer ?
#
loop_
_entity_poly.entity_id
_entity_poly.type
_entity_poly.pdbx_seq_one_letter_code
_entity_poly.pdbx_strand_id
1 'polypeptide(L)' 'MPFGVVTISIGAVAIESTSDTISLEQCEALLKQAFEIADKQRYKAKHSGRNSVLFGEKQIL' A
#
# COMPACT_ATOMS: atom_id res chain seq x y z
N MET A 1 -26.35 19.62 12.97
CA MET A 1 -25.30 19.01 12.13
C MET A 1 -25.39 17.52 12.32
N PRO A 2 -25.80 16.73 11.31
CA PRO A 2 -25.80 15.29 11.46
C PRO A 2 -24.33 14.83 11.51
N PHE A 3 -24.03 13.93 12.44
CA PHE A 3 -22.72 13.37 12.73
C PHE A 3 -21.95 13.04 11.45
N GLY A 4 -20.84 13.76 11.22
CA GLY A 4 -20.05 13.68 10.00
C GLY A 4 -19.17 12.44 9.99
N VAL A 5 -19.73 11.30 9.57
CA VAL A 5 -18.94 10.08 9.36
C VAL A 5 -17.93 10.35 8.25
N VAL A 6 -16.64 10.26 8.59
CA VAL A 6 -15.54 10.37 7.63
C VAL A 6 -15.08 8.97 7.24
N THR A 7 -14.95 8.74 5.94
CA THR A 7 -14.41 7.50 5.38
C THR A 7 -13.03 7.72 4.80
N ILE A 8 -12.17 6.70 4.84
CA ILE A 8 -10.85 6.73 4.21
C ILE A 8 -10.74 5.69 3.10
N SER A 9 -9.91 5.97 2.11
CA SER A 9 -9.47 4.96 1.13
C SER A 9 -8.06 4.52 1.48
N ILE A 10 -7.78 3.23 1.33
CA ILE A 10 -6.51 2.61 1.69
C ILE A 10 -5.93 1.96 0.44
N GLY A 11 -4.64 2.22 0.18
CA GLY A 11 -3.85 1.41 -0.73
C GLY A 11 -2.91 0.55 0.10
N ALA A 12 -2.87 -0.74 -0.19
CA ALA A 12 -2.08 -1.71 0.56
C ALA A 12 -1.19 -2.52 -0.39
N VAL A 13 -0.02 -2.96 0.09
CA VAL A 13 0.85 -3.86 -0.65
C VAL A 13 1.38 -4.92 0.31
N ALA A 14 1.37 -6.18 -0.13
CA ALA A 14 1.97 -7.26 0.63
C ALA A 14 3.45 -7.32 0.31
N ILE A 15 4.28 -7.41 1.35
CA ILE A 15 5.71 -7.66 1.25
C ILE A 15 5.96 -9.01 1.89
N GLU A 16 6.54 -9.92 1.15
CA GLU A 16 7.00 -11.20 1.67
C GLU A 16 8.48 -11.34 1.39
N SER A 17 9.19 -12.01 2.29
CA SER A 17 10.53 -12.48 1.99
C SER A 17 10.63 -13.98 2.13
N THR A 18 11.41 -14.56 1.24
CA THR A 18 11.79 -15.98 1.27
C THR A 18 13.21 -16.19 1.78
N SER A 19 13.93 -15.10 2.10
CA SER A 19 15.31 -15.13 2.59
C SER A 19 15.37 -14.93 4.10
N ASP A 20 16.17 -15.76 4.78
CA ASP A 20 16.47 -15.60 6.20
C ASP A 20 17.45 -14.45 6.47
N THR A 21 18.11 -13.94 5.42
CA THR A 21 19.05 -12.82 5.49
C THR A 21 18.75 -11.80 4.40
N ILE A 22 18.33 -10.61 4.79
CA ILE A 22 18.06 -9.48 3.89
C ILE A 22 18.96 -8.32 4.32
N SER A 23 19.63 -7.68 3.36
CA SER A 23 20.44 -6.49 3.67
C SER A 23 19.53 -5.29 3.96
N LEU A 24 20.04 -4.33 4.74
CA LEU A 24 19.30 -3.11 5.02
C LEU A 24 18.95 -2.35 3.74
N GLU A 25 19.87 -2.30 2.78
CA GLU A 25 19.70 -1.62 1.50
C GLU A 25 18.60 -2.26 0.65
N GLN A 26 18.50 -3.59 0.66
CA GLN A 26 17.44 -4.31 -0.04
C GLN A 26 16.07 -4.02 0.57
N CYS A 27 15.98 -4.01 1.90
CA CYS A 27 14.77 -3.61 2.62
C CYS A 27 14.37 -2.17 2.29
N GLU A 28 15.31 -1.22 2.31
CA GLU A 28 15.01 0.17 2.00
C GLU A 28 14.53 0.37 0.57
N ALA A 29 15.17 -0.28 -0.41
CA ALA A 29 14.76 -0.21 -1.81
C ALA A 29 13.34 -0.74 -2.00
N LEU A 30 13.04 -1.89 -1.38
CA LEU A 30 11.73 -2.51 -1.50
C LEU A 30 10.64 -1.70 -0.79
N LEU A 31 10.92 -1.14 0.39
CA LEU A 31 9.97 -0.26 1.09
C LEU A 31 9.63 0.99 0.27
N LYS A 32 10.63 1.62 -0.38
CA LYS A 32 10.39 2.76 -1.27
C LYS A 32 9.44 2.39 -2.41
N GLN A 33 9.69 1.27 -3.07
CA GLN A 33 8.84 0.76 -4.14
C GLN A 33 7.43 0.42 -3.63
N ALA A 34 7.33 -0.24 -2.49
CA ALA A 34 6.08 -0.61 -1.84
C ALA A 34 5.21 0.62 -1.52
N PHE A 35 5.83 1.71 -1.04
CA PHE A 35 5.12 2.97 -0.77
C PHE A 35 4.56 3.61 -2.04
N GLU A 36 5.33 3.64 -3.13
CA GLU A 36 4.83 4.16 -4.41
C GLU A 36 3.64 3.35 -4.94
N ILE A 37 3.71 2.02 -4.83
CA ILE A 37 2.61 1.14 -5.26
C ILE A 37 1.38 1.37 -4.38
N ALA A 38 1.53 1.38 -3.06
CA ALA A 38 0.44 1.62 -2.13
C ALA A 38 -0.23 2.98 -2.38
N ASP A 39 0.55 4.05 -2.61
CA ASP A 39 -0.03 5.37 -2.90
C ASP A 39 -0.80 5.39 -4.24
N LYS A 40 -0.27 4.74 -5.29
CA LYS A 40 -1.00 4.58 -6.56
C LYS A 40 -2.35 3.88 -6.36
N GLN A 41 -2.41 2.82 -5.55
CA GLN A 41 -3.65 2.11 -5.26
C GLN A 41 -4.62 2.95 -4.42
N ARG A 42 -4.11 3.71 -3.44
CA ARG A 42 -4.91 4.66 -2.67
C ARG A 42 -5.54 5.72 -3.57
N TYR A 43 -4.78 6.25 -4.54
CA TYR A 43 -5.30 7.20 -5.51
C TYR A 43 -6.36 6.57 -6.43
N LYS A 44 -6.15 5.34 -6.91
CA LYS A 44 -7.18 4.61 -7.67
C LYS A 44 -8.47 4.45 -6.85
N ALA A 45 -8.35 4.07 -5.58
CA ALA A 45 -9.48 3.92 -4.66
C ALA A 45 -10.25 5.24 -4.43
N LYS A 46 -9.56 6.39 -4.49
CA LYS A 46 -10.22 7.71 -4.43
C LYS A 46 -11.05 8.01 -5.68
N HIS A 47 -10.61 7.54 -6.85
CA HIS A 47 -11.30 7.76 -8.12
C HIS A 47 -12.43 6.74 -8.37
N SER A 48 -12.38 5.56 -7.74
CA SER A 48 -13.37 4.49 -7.93
C SER A 48 -14.60 4.58 -7.01
N GLY A 49 -14.78 5.68 -6.27
CA GLY A 49 -15.91 5.87 -5.35
C GLY A 49 -15.55 6.10 -3.89
N ARG A 50 -14.26 6.06 -3.52
CA ARG A 50 -13.74 6.24 -2.14
C ARG A 50 -14.16 5.09 -1.21
N ASN A 51 -13.81 5.21 0.07
CA ASN A 51 -14.13 4.23 1.14
C ASN A 51 -13.83 2.77 0.74
N SER A 52 -12.66 2.55 0.15
CA SER A 52 -12.30 1.26 -0.44
C SER A 52 -10.83 0.94 -0.15
N VAL A 53 -10.53 -0.34 -0.06
CA VAL A 53 -9.17 -0.87 0.06
C VAL A 53 -8.78 -1.48 -1.29
N LEU A 54 -7.69 -1.01 -1.88
CA LEU A 54 -7.13 -1.60 -3.10
C LEU A 54 -5.74 -2.15 -2.83
N PHE A 55 -5.52 -3.37 -3.30
CA PHE A 55 -4.25 -4.07 -3.16
C PHE A 55 -3.38 -3.87 -4.40
N GLY A 56 -2.12 -3.53 -4.15
CA GLY A 56 -1.09 -3.47 -5.17
C GLY A 56 -0.48 -4.84 -5.42
N GLU A 57 0.33 -4.92 -6.47
CA GLU A 57 1.11 -6.12 -6.76
C GLU A 57 2.02 -6.43 -5.57
N LYS A 58 1.96 -7.69 -5.13
CA LYS A 58 2.79 -8.22 -4.05
C LYS A 58 4.28 -8.05 -4.40
N GLN A 59 5.05 -7.61 -3.42
CA GLN A 59 6.50 -7.51 -3.52
C GLN A 59 7.14 -8.72 -2.84
N ILE A 60 8.10 -9.36 -3.51
CA ILE A 60 8.83 -10.52 -3.01
C ILE A 60 10.31 -10.14 -2.89
N LEU A 61 10.88 -10.37 -1.71
CA LEU A 61 12.31 -10.30 -1.40
C LEU A 61 12.95 -11.69 -1.36
#